data_AF-A0A0M9EAM2-F1
#
_entry.id   AF-A0A0M9EAM2-F1
#
_cell.length_a   1.000
_cell.length_b   1.000
_cell.length_c   1.000
_cell.angle_alpha   90.00
_cell.angle_beta   90.00
_cell.angle_gamma   90.00
#
_symmetry.space_group_name_H-M   'P 1'
#
loop_
_entity.id
_entity.type
_entity.pdbx_description
1 polymer ?
#
loop_
_entity_poly.entity_id
_entity_poly.type
_entity_poly.pdbx_seq_one_letter_code
_entity_poly.pdbx_strand_id
1 'polypeptide(L)'
;MSGCQYKNKKFKYHILEAIFVSVPKPVPDFSLSPAQGTSPHTVQFMDNSQNDVTEWLWDFGDGVQSSGQHPKHTYFTKGTYSVSLAVKGHLQAIS
;
A
#
# COMPACT_ATOMS: atom_id res chain seq x y z
N MET A 1 0.88 16.15 64.64
CA MET A 1 0.77 16.58 63.23
C MET A 1 1.99 16.06 62.49
N SER A 2 1.88 14.91 61.81
CA SER A 2 3.01 14.32 61.09
C SER A 2 3.24 15.06 59.77
N GLY A 3 4.41 15.67 59.62
CA GLY A 3 4.83 16.31 58.39
C GLY A 3 5.55 15.31 57.48
N CYS A 4 4.97 15.00 56.32
CA CYS A 4 5.65 14.24 55.27
C CYS A 4 6.76 15.11 54.66
N GLN A 5 8.01 14.62 54.71
CA GLN A 5 9.13 15.25 54.02
C GLN A 5 9.15 14.76 52.56
N TYR A 6 9.18 15.69 51.61
CA TYR A 6 9.34 15.40 50.18
C TYR A 6 10.79 15.61 49.75
N LYS A 7 11.35 14.66 48.99
CA LYS A 7 12.71 14.73 48.44
C LYS A 7 12.63 14.91 46.91
N ASN A 8 13.06 16.05 46.42
CA ASN A 8 13.13 16.33 44.98
C ASN A 8 14.48 15.89 44.41
N LYS A 9 14.48 15.03 43.39
CA LYS A 9 15.67 14.60 42.66
C LYS A 9 15.57 15.11 41.22
N LYS A 10 16.51 15.96 40.78
CA LYS A 10 16.57 16.41 39.38
C LYS A 10 17.09 15.28 38.50
N PHE A 11 16.32 14.90 37.49
CA PHE A 11 16.74 13.99 36.43
C PHE A 11 16.98 14.82 35.17
N LYS A 12 18.15 14.67 34.54
CA LYS A 12 18.49 15.33 33.29
C LYS A 12 18.42 14.28 32.18
N TYR A 13 17.35 14.32 31.39
CA TYR A 13 17.25 13.51 30.17
C TYR A 13 18.15 14.15 29.11
N HIS A 14 19.06 13.37 28.54
CA HIS A 14 19.77 13.72 27.32
C HIS A 14 18.87 13.27 26.16
N ILE A 15 18.37 14.20 25.37
CA ILE A 15 17.66 13.89 24.12
C ILE A 15 18.70 13.25 23.19
N LEU A 16 18.58 11.94 22.97
CA LEU A 16 19.17 11.34 21.76
C LEU A 16 18.35 11.92 20.61
N GLU A 17 19.01 12.53 19.63
CA GLU A 17 18.32 13.10 18.47
C GLU A 17 17.39 12.05 17.88
N ALA A 18 16.10 12.38 17.76
CA ALA A 18 15.14 11.51 17.11
C ALA A 18 15.54 11.38 15.63
N ILE A 19 16.04 10.20 15.25
CA ILE A 19 16.26 9.88 13.84
C ILE A 19 14.88 9.69 13.21
N PHE A 20 14.39 10.69 12.50
CA PHE A 20 13.15 10.58 11.73
C PHE A 20 13.37 9.67 10.51
N VAL A 21 12.94 8.42 10.59
CA VAL A 21 12.90 7.53 9.42
C VAL A 21 11.69 7.91 8.58
N SER A 22 11.93 8.63 7.48
CA SER A 22 10.91 8.93 6.47
C SER A 22 10.75 7.73 5.54
N VAL A 23 9.69 6.94 5.72
CA VAL A 23 9.34 5.86 4.77
C VAL A 23 8.57 6.47 3.58
N PRO A 24 9.01 6.23 2.33
CA PRO A 24 8.31 6.73 1.16
C PRO A 24 6.93 6.09 0.99
N LYS A 25 5.95 6.88 0.55
CA LYS A 25 4.59 6.39 0.28
C LYS A 25 4.56 5.41 -0.89
N PRO A 26 3.66 4.41 -0.90
CA PRO A 26 3.41 3.57 -2.06
C PRO A 26 3.21 4.38 -3.34
N VAL A 27 3.79 3.91 -4.44
CA VAL A 27 3.54 4.46 -5.78
C VAL A 27 2.99 3.34 -6.65
N PRO A 28 1.70 3.39 -7.06
CA PRO A 28 1.11 2.36 -7.90
C PRO A 28 1.76 2.34 -9.28
N ASP A 29 2.14 1.16 -9.74
CA ASP A 29 2.57 0.91 -11.12
C ASP A 29 2.24 -0.53 -11.52
N PHE A 30 2.00 -0.77 -12.80
CA PHE A 30 1.71 -2.12 -13.29
C PHE A 30 2.01 -2.33 -14.76
N SER A 31 2.18 -3.61 -15.11
CA SER A 31 2.16 -4.08 -16.49
C SER A 31 1.09 -5.15 -16.68
N LEU A 32 0.70 -5.36 -17.93
CA LEU A 32 -0.29 -6.38 -18.30
C LEU A 32 0.15 -7.14 -19.56
N SER A 33 -0.20 -8.41 -19.64
CA SER A 33 0.09 -9.22 -20.82
C SER A 33 -0.83 -10.45 -20.92
N PRO A 34 -1.29 -10.82 -22.13
CA PRO A 34 -1.26 -10.03 -23.36
C PRO A 34 -2.28 -8.88 -23.36
N ALA A 35 -1.91 -7.72 -23.93
CA ALA A 35 -2.78 -6.52 -23.93
C ALA A 35 -4.00 -6.61 -24.87
N GLN A 36 -3.94 -7.51 -25.86
CA GLN A 36 -4.97 -7.65 -26.88
C GLN A 36 -5.15 -9.13 -27.23
N GLY A 37 -6.35 -9.50 -27.68
CA GLY A 37 -6.68 -10.83 -28.15
C GLY A 37 -8.18 -11.01 -28.42
N THR A 38 -8.60 -12.25 -28.57
CA THR A 38 -9.99 -12.62 -28.88
C THR A 38 -10.73 -13.06 -27.63
N SER A 39 -12.03 -12.77 -27.55
CA SER A 39 -12.87 -13.27 -26.46
C SER A 39 -13.03 -14.81 -26.53
N PRO A 40 -12.95 -15.54 -25.41
CA PRO A 40 -12.58 -15.04 -24.07
C PRO A 40 -11.08 -14.73 -23.99
N HIS A 41 -10.75 -13.54 -23.48
CA HIS A 41 -9.37 -13.05 -23.43
C HIS A 41 -8.88 -12.99 -21.99
N THR A 42 -7.87 -13.81 -21.66
CA THR A 42 -7.26 -13.81 -20.31
C THR A 42 -6.02 -12.94 -20.29
N VAL A 43 -5.99 -12.00 -19.35
CA VAL A 43 -4.87 -11.07 -19.11
C VAL A 43 -4.25 -11.36 -17.75
N GLN A 44 -2.93 -11.46 -17.69
CA GLN A 44 -2.16 -11.42 -16.45
C GLN A 44 -1.81 -9.98 -16.14
N PHE A 45 -2.10 -9.54 -14.92
CA PHE A 45 -1.67 -8.25 -14.38
C PHE A 45 -0.49 -8.46 -13.44
N MET A 46 0.52 -7.62 -13.56
CA MET A 46 1.72 -7.65 -12.75
C MET A 46 1.85 -6.31 -12.04
N ASP A 47 1.65 -6.30 -10.73
CA ASP A 47 2.06 -5.20 -9.87
C ASP A 47 3.57 -4.92 -10.00
N ASN A 48 3.90 -3.67 -10.30
CA ASN A 48 5.27 -3.11 -10.29
C ASN A 48 5.37 -1.93 -9.32
N SER A 49 4.40 -1.80 -8.40
CA SER A 49 4.32 -0.68 -7.46
C SER A 49 5.60 -0.56 -6.64
N GLN A 50 5.97 0.69 -6.37
CA GLN A 50 7.19 1.00 -5.61
C GLN A 50 6.88 1.27 -4.14
N ASN A 51 7.94 1.19 -3.33
CA ASN A 51 7.92 1.37 -1.88
C ASN A 51 7.15 0.24 -1.17
N ASP A 52 6.78 0.47 0.08
CA ASP A 52 6.16 -0.54 0.93
C ASP A 52 4.66 -0.68 0.61
N VAL A 53 4.26 -1.74 -0.09
CA VAL A 53 2.88 -2.05 -0.46
C VAL A 53 2.39 -3.27 0.30
N THR A 54 1.21 -3.16 0.91
CA THR A 54 0.58 -4.19 1.74
C THR A 54 -0.79 -4.61 1.24
N GLU A 55 -1.47 -3.77 0.47
CA GLU A 55 -2.80 -4.06 -0.09
C GLU A 55 -2.88 -3.58 -1.53
N TRP A 56 -3.56 -4.37 -2.37
CA TRP A 56 -3.89 -4.06 -3.76
C TRP A 56 -5.40 -4.04 -3.94
N LEU A 57 -5.89 -3.14 -4.78
CA LEU A 57 -7.25 -3.14 -5.29
C LEU A 57 -7.20 -2.87 -6.79
N TRP A 58 -7.47 -3.91 -7.54
CA TRP A 58 -7.61 -3.86 -8.99
C TRP A 58 -9.05 -3.62 -9.37
N ASP A 59 -9.27 -2.72 -10.30
CA ASP A 59 -10.52 -2.59 -11.05
C ASP A 59 -10.23 -2.88 -12.52
N PHE A 60 -10.84 -3.94 -13.05
CA PHE A 60 -10.61 -4.38 -14.43
C PHE A 60 -11.44 -3.59 -15.46
N GLY A 61 -12.30 -2.67 -15.03
CA GLY A 61 -13.11 -1.84 -15.92
C GLY A 61 -14.34 -2.53 -16.52
N ASP A 62 -14.61 -3.79 -16.14
CA ASP A 62 -15.81 -4.56 -16.51
C ASP A 62 -16.75 -4.82 -15.33
N GLY A 63 -16.48 -4.18 -14.19
CA GLY A 63 -17.23 -4.34 -12.93
C GLY A 63 -16.67 -5.43 -12.01
N VAL A 64 -15.63 -6.16 -12.42
CA VAL A 64 -14.92 -7.13 -11.58
C VAL A 64 -13.69 -6.48 -10.94
N GLN A 65 -13.44 -6.84 -9.67
CA GLN A 65 -12.30 -6.36 -8.90
C GLN A 65 -11.49 -7.52 -8.31
N SER A 66 -10.25 -7.24 -7.91
CA SER A 66 -9.38 -8.20 -7.23
C SER A 66 -8.50 -7.54 -6.17
N SER A 67 -8.20 -8.27 -5.10
CA SER A 67 -7.23 -7.87 -4.07
C SER A 67 -5.90 -8.62 -4.15
N GLY A 68 -5.70 -9.43 -5.19
CA GLY A 68 -4.43 -10.13 -5.40
C GLY A 68 -3.34 -9.19 -5.90
N GLN A 69 -2.07 -9.47 -5.56
CA GLN A 69 -0.93 -8.69 -6.05
C GLN A 69 -0.74 -8.83 -7.57
N HIS A 70 -0.78 -10.06 -8.09
CA HIS A 70 -0.62 -10.36 -9.53
C HIS A 70 -1.80 -11.17 -10.07
N PRO A 71 -3.00 -10.58 -10.18
CA PRO A 71 -4.20 -11.32 -10.55
C PRO A 71 -4.22 -11.68 -12.04
N LYS A 72 -4.95 -12.76 -12.34
CA LYS A 72 -5.42 -13.06 -13.70
C LYS A 72 -6.89 -12.71 -13.80
N HIS A 73 -7.29 -12.14 -14.93
CA HIS A 73 -8.68 -11.85 -15.23
C HIS A 73 -9.03 -12.24 -16.65
N THR A 74 -10.26 -12.73 -16.86
CA THR A 74 -10.75 -13.17 -18.18
C THR A 74 -11.93 -12.31 -18.60
N TYR A 75 -11.77 -11.61 -19.72
CA TYR A 75 -12.83 -10.82 -20.35
C TYR A 75 -13.61 -11.70 -21.33
N PHE A 76 -14.91 -11.88 -21.07
CA PHE A 76 -15.81 -12.71 -21.90
C PHE A 76 -16.53 -11.91 -23.00
N THR A 77 -16.51 -10.59 -22.93
CA THR A 77 -17.13 -9.71 -23.92
C THR A 77 -16.04 -8.92 -24.65
N LYS A 78 -16.23 -8.69 -25.94
CA LYS A 78 -15.32 -7.83 -26.70
C LYS A 78 -15.54 -6.37 -26.27
N GLY A 79 -14.46 -5.67 -25.94
CA GLY A 79 -14.51 -4.26 -25.56
C GLY A 79 -13.13 -3.67 -25.32
N THR A 80 -13.11 -2.39 -24.99
CA THR A 80 -11.94 -1.69 -24.47
C THR A 80 -12.20 -1.39 -23.00
N TYR A 81 -11.29 -1.84 -22.14
CA TYR A 81 -11.44 -1.76 -20.69
C TYR A 81 -10.39 -0.81 -20.11
N SER A 82 -10.83 0.08 -19.21
CA SER A 82 -9.93 0.97 -18.48
C SER A 82 -9.58 0.33 -17.14
N VAL A 83 -8.36 -0.17 -17.01
CA VAL A 83 -7.89 -0.85 -15.80
C VAL A 83 -7.25 0.15 -14.84
N SER A 84 -7.51 0.01 -13.55
CA SER A 84 -6.86 0.80 -12.50
C SER A 84 -6.37 -0.05 -11.35
N LEU A 85 -5.29 0.41 -10.71
CA LEU A 85 -4.71 -0.19 -9.52
C LEU A 85 -4.62 0.89 -8.43
N ALA A 86 -5.21 0.59 -7.26
CA ALA A 86 -4.95 1.33 -6.03
C ALA A 86 -4.14 0.46 -5.07
N VAL A 87 -3.15 1.07 -4.42
CA VAL A 87 -2.29 0.41 -3.44
C VAL A 87 -2.32 1.12 -2.10
N LYS A 88 -2.17 0.36 -1.02
CA LYS A 88 -1.87 0.89 0.31
C LYS A 88 -0.59 0.27 0.83
N GLY A 89 0.08 1.00 1.70
CA GLY A 89 1.24 0.55 2.46
C GLY A 89 1.00 0.76 3.94
N HIS A 90 1.99 0.47 4.77
CA HIS A 90 1.88 0.75 6.19
C HIS A 90 1.73 2.26 6.45
N LEU A 91 0.74 2.61 7.28
CA LEU A 91 0.63 3.96 7.82
C LEU A 91 1.80 4.22 8.77
N GLN A 92 2.54 5.30 8.56
CA GLN A 92 3.56 5.72 9.51
C GLN A 92 2.88 6.40 10.70
N ALA A 93 2.86 5.74 11.86
CA ALA A 93 2.57 6.39 13.12
C ALA A 93 3.85 7.05 13.62
N ILE A 94 3.88 8.38 13.59
CA ILE A 94 4.96 9.16 14.21
C ILE A 94 4.69 9.12 15.72
N SER A 95 5.56 8.47 16.50
CA SER A 95 5.56 8.53 17.97
C SER A 95 6.52 9.59 18.48
#